data_AF-A0A7J4MAK9-F1
#
_entry.id   AF-A0A7J4MAK9-F1
#
_cell.length_a   1.000
_cell.length_b   1.000
_cell.length_c   1.000
_cell.angle_alpha   90.00
_cell.angle_beta   90.00
_cell.angle_gamma   90.00
#
_symmetry.space_group_name_H-M   'P 1'
#
loop_
_entity.id
_entity.type
_entity.pdbx_description
1 polymer ?
#
loop_
_entity_poly.entity_id
_entity_poly.type
_entity_poly.pdbx_seq_one_letter_code
_entity_poly.pdbx_strand_id
1 'polypeptide(L)'
;HQPYYKNKLTGMYELPWVRVHAMTEYVDSPGILAQYPDTKVTYNLVPSFLEQLTDYHRNETADVHTDFARRDWPTNTDGSVAG
;
A
#
# COMPACT_ATOMS: atom_id res chain seq x y z
N HIS A 1 -8.71 -8.67 -6.47
CA HIS A 1 -9.52 -8.62 -5.22
C HIS A 1 -8.56 -8.52 -4.05
N GLN A 2 -8.80 -7.65 -3.07
CA GLN A 2 -8.00 -7.54 -1.85
C GLN A 2 -8.92 -7.56 -0.60
N PRO A 3 -8.65 -8.40 0.42
CA PRO A 3 -9.29 -8.35 1.73
C PRO A 3 -9.21 -6.96 2.39
N TYR A 4 -10.06 -6.73 3.38
CA TYR A 4 -10.00 -5.51 4.20
C TYR A 4 -9.00 -5.70 5.34
N TYR A 5 -7.90 -4.95 5.30
CA TYR A 5 -6.78 -5.09 6.25
C TYR A 5 -6.76 -4.03 7.35
N LYS A 6 -7.68 -3.06 7.34
CA LYS A 6 -7.73 -2.00 8.35
C LYS A 6 -8.24 -2.57 9.66
N ASN A 7 -7.42 -2.52 10.70
CA ASN A 7 -7.87 -2.79 12.04
C ASN A 7 -8.68 -1.58 12.52
N LYS A 8 -9.98 -1.78 12.76
CA LYS A 8 -10.89 -0.68 13.13
C LYS A 8 -10.65 -0.13 14.53
N LEU A 9 -9.96 -0.87 15.40
CA LEU A 9 -9.64 -0.42 16.75
C LEU A 9 -8.41 0.48 16.75
N THR A 10 -7.38 0.12 15.99
CA THR A 10 -6.10 0.87 15.94
C THR A 10 -6.06 1.90 14.82
N GLY A 11 -6.92 1.76 13.82
CA GLY A 11 -6.89 2.55 12.58
C GLY A 11 -5.81 2.09 11.60
N MET A 12 -4.90 1.19 11.98
CA MET A 12 -3.74 0.78 11.19
C MET A 12 -4.04 -0.38 10.24
N TYR A 13 -3.32 -0.43 9.12
CA TYR A 13 -3.32 -1.61 8.25
C TYR A 13 -2.39 -2.69 8.79
N GLU A 14 -2.93 -3.89 9.03
CA GLU A 14 -2.17 -5.02 9.56
C GLU A 14 -1.26 -5.65 8.51
N LEU A 15 -1.66 -5.58 7.23
CA LEU A 15 -0.90 -6.12 6.11
C LEU A 15 -0.76 -5.08 4.99
N PRO A 16 0.40 -4.99 4.33
CA PRO A 16 0.72 -3.94 3.38
C PRO A 16 0.28 -4.27 1.95
N TRP A 17 -0.55 -5.31 1.75
CA TRP A 17 -0.77 -5.90 0.43
C TRP A 17 -1.35 -4.93 -0.58
N VAL A 18 -2.31 -4.10 -0.18
CA VAL A 18 -2.85 -3.06 -1.08
C VAL A 18 -1.73 -2.12 -1.56
N ARG A 19 -0.83 -1.68 -0.67
CA ARG A 19 0.32 -0.83 -1.02
C ARG A 19 1.32 -1.56 -1.91
N VAL A 20 1.71 -2.79 -1.54
CA VAL A 20 2.73 -3.56 -2.28
C VAL A 20 2.28 -3.85 -3.71
N HIS A 21 1.04 -4.34 -3.89
CA HIS A 21 0.49 -4.61 -5.21
C HIS A 21 0.18 -3.33 -6.01
N ALA A 22 -0.11 -2.20 -5.34
CA ALA A 22 -0.35 -0.94 -6.04
C ALA A 22 0.90 -0.37 -6.72
N MET A 23 2.10 -0.66 -6.22
CA MET A 23 3.34 -0.15 -6.81
C MET A 23 3.68 -0.78 -8.17
N THR A 24 3.07 -1.91 -8.52
CA THR A 24 3.34 -2.64 -9.75
C THR A 24 2.05 -2.98 -10.48
N GLU A 25 1.30 -3.95 -9.99
CA GLU A 25 0.20 -4.59 -10.71
C GLU A 25 -0.94 -3.64 -11.08
N TYR A 26 -1.31 -2.73 -10.18
CA TYR A 26 -2.43 -1.80 -10.42
C TYR A 26 -2.07 -0.62 -11.33
N VAL A 27 -0.77 -0.43 -11.63
CA VAL A 27 -0.28 0.56 -12.59
C VAL A 27 0.06 -0.12 -13.91
N ASP A 28 0.77 -1.24 -13.85
CA ASP A 28 1.29 -1.95 -15.02
C ASP A 28 0.15 -2.52 -15.86
N SER A 29 -0.86 -3.16 -15.27
CA SER A 29 -1.93 -3.78 -16.05
C SER A 29 -2.73 -2.75 -16.88
N PRO A 30 -3.23 -1.63 -16.31
CA PRO A 30 -3.84 -0.57 -17.10
C PRO A 30 -2.86 0.12 -18.07
N GLY A 31 -1.59 0.28 -17.67
CA GLY A 31 -0.55 0.89 -18.49
C GLY A 31 -0.21 0.07 -19.74
N ILE A 32 -0.18 -1.26 -19.63
CA ILE A 32 -0.03 -2.17 -20.77
C ILE A 32 -1.30 -2.11 -21.63
N LEU A 33 -2.48 -2.17 -21.03
CA LEU A 33 -3.74 -2.12 -21.79
C LEU A 33 -3.87 -0.83 -22.62
N ALA A 34 -3.37 0.29 -22.11
CA ALA A 34 -3.35 1.56 -22.84
C ALA A 34 -2.53 1.50 -24.16
N GLN A 35 -1.59 0.56 -24.29
CA GLN A 35 -0.81 0.33 -25.51
C GLN A 35 -1.54 -0.55 -26.54
N TYR A 36 -2.63 -1.23 -26.14
CA TYR A 36 -3.39 -2.17 -26.98
C TYR A 36 -4.90 -1.85 -26.92
N PRO A 37 -5.36 -0.72 -27.49
CA PRO A 37 -6.73 -0.19 -27.31
C PRO A 37 -7.86 -1.09 -27.85
N ASP A 38 -7.52 -2.00 -28.77
CA ASP A 38 -8.47 -2.97 -29.33
C ASP A 38 -8.77 -4.11 -28.34
N THR A 39 -7.92 -4.34 -27.35
CA THR A 39 -8.10 -5.37 -26.33
C THR A 39 -9.20 -4.96 -25.35
N LYS A 40 -10.18 -5.83 -25.12
CA LYS A 40 -11.27 -5.59 -24.18
C LYS A 40 -11.04 -6.37 -22.90
N VAL A 41 -10.91 -5.65 -21.79
CA VAL A 41 -10.69 -6.21 -20.44
C VAL A 41 -11.74 -5.63 -19.51
N THR A 42 -12.26 -6.46 -18.61
CA THR A 42 -13.16 -6.04 -17.54
C THR A 42 -12.43 -6.20 -16.21
N TYR A 43 -12.29 -5.10 -15.46
CA TYR A 43 -11.75 -5.12 -14.10
C TYR A 43 -12.88 -5.17 -13.09
N ASN A 44 -12.80 -6.10 -12.14
CA ASN A 44 -13.67 -6.10 -10.97
C ASN A 44 -12.94 -5.43 -9.79
N LEU A 45 -13.39 -4.24 -9.41
CA LEU A 45 -12.84 -3.47 -8.31
C LEU A 45 -13.83 -3.51 -7.14
N VAL A 46 -13.46 -4.20 -6.06
CA VAL A 46 -14.32 -4.31 -4.88
C VAL A 46 -14.20 -3.06 -3.99
N PRO A 47 -15.27 -2.60 -3.32
CA PRO A 47 -15.25 -1.36 -2.53
C PRO A 47 -14.16 -1.34 -1.45
N SER A 48 -13.95 -2.46 -0.75
CA SER A 48 -12.91 -2.59 0.28
C SER A 48 -11.50 -2.35 -0.28
N PHE A 49 -11.26 -2.67 -1.55
CA PHE A 49 -9.98 -2.41 -2.18
C PHE A 49 -9.80 -0.91 -2.47
N LEU A 50 -10.83 -0.26 -3.03
CA LEU A 50 -10.79 1.16 -3.38
C LEU A 50 -10.63 2.06 -2.15
N GLU A 51 -11.31 1.74 -1.05
CA GLU A 51 -11.17 2.46 0.23
C GLU A 51 -9.70 2.46 0.70
N GLN A 52 -9.10 1.28 0.79
CA GLN A 52 -7.72 1.15 1.28
C GLN A 52 -6.70 1.82 0.35
N LEU A 53 -6.91 1.71 -0.97
CA LEU A 53 -6.05 2.38 -1.94
C LEU A 53 -6.13 3.92 -1.79
N THR A 54 -7.32 4.44 -1.50
CA THR A 54 -7.54 5.87 -1.25
C THR A 54 -6.84 6.34 0.02
N ASP A 55 -6.93 5.57 1.11
CA ASP A 55 -6.27 5.89 2.38
C ASP A 55 -4.74 5.97 2.22
N TYR A 56 -4.14 5.05 1.44
CA TYR A 56 -2.72 5.11 1.09
C TYR A 56 -2.38 6.34 0.24
N HIS A 57 -3.22 6.67 -0.76
CA HIS A 57 -3.01 7.84 -1.62
C HIS A 57 -3.02 9.15 -0.85
N ARG A 58 -3.94 9.29 0.11
CA ARG A 58 -4.07 10.51 0.94
C ARG A 58 -3.06 10.58 2.09
N ASN A 59 -2.21 9.56 2.23
CA ASN A 59 -1.23 9.44 3.31
C ASN A 59 -1.88 9.54 4.70
N GLU A 60 -3.13 9.08 4.82
CA GLU A 60 -3.98 9.19 6.02
C GLU A 60 -3.70 8.07 7.04
N THR A 61 -3.17 6.92 6.60
CA THR A 61 -2.97 5.74 7.46
C THR A 61 -1.77 4.93 6.97
N ALA A 62 -0.79 4.71 7.85
CA ALA A 62 0.32 3.81 7.56
C ALA A 62 -0.07 2.35 7.87
N ASP A 63 0.47 1.41 7.11
CA ASP A 63 0.57 0.03 7.58
C ASP A 63 1.68 -0.11 8.62
N VAL A 64 1.56 -1.13 9.47
CA VAL A 64 2.55 -1.39 10.53
C VAL A 64 3.97 -1.51 9.98
N HIS A 65 4.17 -2.03 8.76
CA HIS A 65 5.49 -2.18 8.16
C HIS A 65 6.07 -0.83 7.72
N THR A 66 5.26 0.05 7.14
CA THR A 66 5.66 1.42 6.80
C THR A 66 5.98 2.22 8.04
N ASP A 67 5.19 2.07 9.10
CA ASP A 67 5.46 2.71 10.39
C ASP A 67 6.83 2.27 10.93
N PHE A 68 7.09 0.96 11.02
CA PHE A 68 8.40 0.46 11.43
C PHE A 68 9.55 0.94 10.54
N ALA A 69 9.36 0.98 9.22
CA ALA A 69 10.38 1.40 8.27
C ALA A 69 10.70 2.91 8.33
N ARG A 70 9.78 3.74 8.84
CA ARG A 70 9.96 5.19 9.00
C ARG A 70 10.59 5.59 10.33
N ARG A 71 10.65 4.67 11.30
CA ARG A 71 11.22 4.98 12.62
C ARG A 71 12.72 5.18 12.49
N ASP A 72 13.24 6.15 13.24
CA ASP A 72 14.68 6.34 13.36
C ASP A 72 15.32 5.10 13.99
N TRP A 73 16.50 4.76 13.50
CA TRP A 73 17.34 3.82 14.22
C TRP A 73 17.75 4.45 15.54
N PRO A 74 17.68 3.71 16.66
CA PRO A 74 18.27 4.18 17.90
C PRO A 74 19.76 4.36 17.64
N THR A 75 20.25 5.58 17.86
CA THR A 75 21.65 5.95 17.61
C THR A 75 22.30 6.42 18.90
N ASN A 76 23.55 6.03 19.10
CA ASN A 76 24.41 6.54 20.15
C ASN A 76 24.82 7.99 19.85
N THR A 77 25.39 8.69 20.84
CA THR A 77 25.89 10.06 20.68
C THR A 77 27.02 10.20 19.65
N ASP A 78 27.67 9.10 19.28
CA ASP A 78 28.70 9.03 18.23
C ASP A 78 28.14 8.67 16.84
N GLY A 79 26.82 8.49 16.72
CA GLY A 79 26.14 8.14 15.47
C GLY A 79 26.13 6.65 15.13
N SER A 80 26.68 5.77 15.99
CA SER A 80 26.55 4.33 15.77
C SER A 80 25.13 3.86 16.10
N VAL A 81 24.64 2.79 15.45
CA VAL A 81 23.36 2.16 15.83
C VAL A 81 23.49 1.60 17.26
N ALA A 82 22.58 1.97 18.15
CA ALA A 82 22.45 1.40 19.47
C ALA A 82 21.77 0.02 19.34
N GLY A 83 22.42 -1.01 19.89
CA GLY A 83 21.92 -2.39 19.90
C GLY A 83 20.83 -2.64 20.93
#